data_AF-D6CVR2-F1
#
_entry.id   AF-D6CVR2-F1
#
_cell.length_a   1.000
_cell.length_b   1.000
_cell.length_c   1.000
_cell.angle_alpha   90.00
_cell.angle_beta   90.00
_cell.angle_gamma   90.00
#
_symmetry.space_group_name_H-M   'P 1'
#
loop_
_entity.id
_entity.type
_entity.pdbx_description
1 polymer ?
#
loop_
_entity_poly.entity_id
_entity_poly.type
_entity_poly.pdbx_seq_one_letter_code
_entity_poly.pdbx_strand_id
1 'polypeptide(L)'
;MSDQARRPVRRVVRRISPEVFERIVKPRLQRLDPARMEAVRCVMVDGMRWVEAAAMPGVALSALSKAVAKGWRAVDESTGAAPDASSPSASVQVDTRHGLPPGWVSLHLVVPESVLPGVRALVDEAAETMQREHARRLAALKGGQRDDHE
;
A
#
# COMPACT_ATOMS: atom_id res chain seq x y z
N MET A 1 29.91 2.72 23.77
CA MET A 1 29.13 1.60 23.20
C MET A 1 27.90 2.23 22.56
N SER A 2 27.91 2.41 21.24
CA SER A 2 26.86 3.13 20.53
C SER A 2 25.70 2.20 20.22
N ASP A 3 24.57 2.42 20.89
CA ASP A 3 23.30 1.76 20.63
C ASP A 3 22.78 2.22 19.25
N GLN A 4 23.08 1.45 18.22
CA GLN A 4 22.56 1.65 16.88
C GLN A 4 21.07 1.30 16.89
N ALA A 5 20.23 2.29 17.23
CA ALA A 5 18.79 2.19 17.13
C ALA A 5 18.39 1.75 15.72
N ARG A 6 18.10 0.46 15.57
CA ARG A 6 17.67 -0.14 14.31
C ARG A 6 16.36 0.55 13.92
N ARG A 7 16.43 1.40 12.89
CA ARG A 7 15.23 2.02 12.31
C ARG A 7 14.27 0.90 11.90
N PRO A 8 12.99 0.95 12.31
CA PRO A 8 12.05 -0.09 11.94
C PRO A 8 11.89 -0.10 10.42
N VAL A 9 12.25 -1.22 9.80
CA VAL A 9 12.00 -1.46 8.37
C VAL A 9 10.48 -1.45 8.19
N ARG A 10 9.95 -0.37 7.60
CA ARG A 10 8.53 -0.25 7.29
C ARG A 10 8.20 -1.28 6.22
N ARG A 11 7.60 -2.41 6.61
CA ARG A 11 7.08 -3.39 5.66
C ARG A 11 5.99 -2.75 4.82
N VAL A 12 6.15 -2.78 3.50
CA VAL A 12 5.12 -2.38 2.55
C VAL A 12 3.95 -3.36 2.68
N VAL A 13 2.76 -2.84 2.98
CA VAL A 13 1.53 -3.65 3.05
C VAL A 13 0.93 -3.71 1.65
N ARG A 14 0.86 -4.91 1.07
CA ARG A 14 0.19 -5.18 -0.22
C ARG A 14 -1.33 -5.01 -0.06
N ARG A 15 -1.98 -4.32 -1.00
CA ARG A 15 -3.44 -4.09 -1.02
C ARG A 15 -4.04 -4.42 -2.39
N ILE A 16 -5.32 -4.74 -2.44
CA ILE A 16 -6.11 -4.92 -3.67
C ILE A 16 -7.35 -4.01 -3.64
N SER A 17 -7.93 -3.72 -4.80
CA SER A 17 -9.16 -2.93 -4.87
C SER A 17 -10.37 -3.73 -4.36
N PRO A 18 -11.43 -3.04 -3.90
CA PRO A 18 -12.69 -3.70 -3.51
C PRO A 18 -13.26 -4.59 -4.62
N GLU A 19 -13.16 -4.17 -5.87
CA GLU A 19 -13.69 -4.89 -7.04
C GLU A 19 -12.91 -6.18 -7.30
N VAL A 20 -11.59 -6.14 -7.13
CA VAL A 20 -10.73 -7.33 -7.22
C VAL A 20 -11.08 -8.31 -6.10
N PHE A 21 -11.31 -7.81 -4.89
CA PHE A 21 -11.73 -8.64 -3.76
C PHE A 21 -13.06 -9.35 -4.04
N GLU A 22 -14.09 -8.59 -4.42
CA GLU A 22 -15.43 -9.12 -4.70
C GLU A 22 -15.43 -10.12 -5.87
N ARG A 23 -14.69 -9.83 -6.94
CA ARG A 23 -14.67 -10.67 -8.15
C ARG A 23 -13.80 -11.92 -8.02
N ILE A 24 -12.65 -11.83 -7.34
CA ILE A 24 -11.63 -12.89 -7.36
C ILE A 24 -11.52 -13.61 -6.01
N VAL A 25 -11.44 -12.86 -4.92
CA VAL A 25 -11.15 -13.41 -3.58
C VAL A 25 -12.39 -14.01 -2.95
N LYS A 26 -13.50 -13.25 -2.91
CA LYS A 26 -14.73 -13.64 -2.22
C LYS A 26 -15.31 -14.99 -2.70
N PRO A 27 -15.41 -15.30 -4.01
CA PRO A 27 -15.90 -16.60 -4.47
C PRO A 27 -15.02 -17.77 -4.00
N ARG A 28 -13.70 -17.58 -3.91
CA ARG A 28 -12.75 -18.60 -3.44
C ARG A 28 -12.82 -18.83 -1.93
N LEU A 29 -13.35 -17.86 -1.20
CA LEU A 29 -13.51 -17.87 0.26
C LEU A 29 -14.97 -18.01 0.71
N GLN A 30 -15.90 -18.39 -0.17
CA GLN A 30 -17.34 -18.48 0.12
C GLN A 30 -17.74 -19.36 1.32
N ARG A 31 -16.84 -20.25 1.77
CA ARG A 31 -17.06 -21.12 2.93
C ARG A 31 -16.69 -20.47 4.28
N LEU A 32 -16.16 -19.24 4.26
CA LEU A 32 -15.86 -18.51 5.49
C LEU A 32 -17.13 -17.94 6.08
N ASP A 33 -17.17 -17.87 7.41
CA ASP A 33 -18.20 -17.12 8.12
C ASP A 33 -18.10 -15.62 7.79
N PRO A 34 -19.20 -14.86 7.92
CA PRO A 34 -19.23 -13.44 7.55
C PRO A 34 -18.19 -12.59 8.30
N ALA A 35 -17.97 -12.84 9.60
CA ALA A 35 -17.01 -12.08 10.40
C ALA A 35 -15.57 -12.29 9.89
N ARG A 36 -15.21 -13.52 9.56
CA ARG A 36 -13.89 -13.82 8.98
C ARG A 36 -13.74 -13.27 7.56
N MET A 37 -14.79 -13.31 6.74
CA MET A 37 -14.75 -12.69 5.41
C MET A 37 -14.47 -11.18 5.51
N GLU A 38 -15.12 -10.50 6.46
CA GLU A 38 -14.91 -9.07 6.71
C GLU A 38 -13.49 -8.78 7.21
N ALA A 39 -12.96 -9.59 8.13
CA ALA A 39 -11.57 -9.45 8.57
C ALA A 39 -10.56 -9.61 7.40
N VAL A 40 -10.80 -10.54 6.47
CA VAL A 40 -9.96 -10.70 5.26
C VAL A 40 -10.08 -9.46 4.37
N ARG A 41 -11.29 -8.90 4.19
CA ARG A 41 -11.52 -7.66 3.44
C ARG A 41 -10.73 -6.50 4.06
N CYS A 42 -10.81 -6.29 5.37
CA CYS A 42 -10.05 -5.25 6.06
C CYS A 42 -8.54 -5.38 5.88
N VAL A 43 -8.01 -6.59 5.87
CA VAL A 43 -6.57 -6.81 5.64
C VAL A 43 -6.19 -6.55 4.18
N MET A 44 -6.93 -7.10 3.22
CA MET A 44 -6.53 -7.10 1.81
C MET A 44 -6.90 -5.81 1.08
N VAL A 45 -8.01 -5.18 1.45
CA VAL A 45 -8.53 -3.95 0.82
C VAL A 45 -8.10 -2.73 1.63
N ASP A 46 -8.47 -2.70 2.92
CA ASP A 46 -8.23 -1.52 3.76
C ASP A 46 -6.78 -1.46 4.28
N GLY A 47 -6.03 -2.57 4.14
CA GLY A 47 -4.64 -2.71 4.57
C GLY A 47 -4.46 -2.66 6.08
N MET A 48 -5.47 -3.10 6.82
CA MET A 48 -5.44 -3.26 8.28
C MET A 48 -4.38 -4.29 8.68
N ARG A 49 -3.74 -4.09 9.85
CA ARG A 49 -2.78 -5.06 10.35
C ARG A 49 -3.50 -6.35 10.75
N TRP A 50 -2.85 -7.49 10.56
CA TRP A 50 -3.47 -8.80 10.86
C TRP A 50 -3.91 -8.93 12.32
N VAL A 51 -3.12 -8.35 13.25
CA VAL A 51 -3.42 -8.37 14.69
C VAL A 51 -4.69 -7.59 14.99
N GLU A 52 -4.89 -6.44 14.34
CA GLU A 52 -6.08 -5.60 14.51
C GLU A 52 -7.32 -6.30 13.91
N ALA A 53 -7.20 -6.85 12.70
CA ALA A 53 -8.29 -7.58 12.06
C ALA A 53 -8.69 -8.86 12.81
N ALA A 54 -7.73 -9.53 13.47
CA ALA A 54 -8.00 -10.70 14.32
C ALA A 54 -8.60 -10.34 15.69
N ALA A 55 -8.66 -9.06 16.06
CA ALA A 55 -9.39 -8.64 17.26
C ALA A 55 -10.92 -8.67 17.06
N MET A 56 -11.40 -8.87 15.84
CA MET A 56 -12.81 -9.05 15.56
C MET A 56 -13.36 -10.31 16.27
N PRO A 57 -14.56 -10.24 16.87
CA PRO A 57 -15.14 -11.37 17.58
C PRO A 57 -15.23 -12.64 16.70
N GLY A 58 -14.74 -13.76 17.23
CA GLY A 58 -14.80 -15.06 16.55
C GLY A 58 -13.74 -15.28 15.46
N VAL A 59 -12.80 -14.35 15.25
CA VAL A 59 -11.74 -14.49 14.24
C VAL A 59 -10.43 -14.94 14.87
N ALA A 60 -10.11 -16.22 14.75
CA ALA A 60 -8.78 -16.71 15.14
C ALA A 60 -7.69 -16.19 14.17
N LEU A 61 -6.60 -15.64 14.71
CA LEU A 61 -5.48 -15.10 13.93
C LEU A 61 -4.90 -16.11 12.93
N SER A 62 -4.80 -17.38 13.32
CA SER A 62 -4.30 -18.46 12.46
C SER A 62 -5.24 -18.77 11.30
N ALA A 63 -6.56 -18.69 11.51
CA ALA A 63 -7.57 -18.87 10.47
C ALA A 63 -7.57 -17.68 9.51
N LEU A 64 -7.44 -16.45 10.03
CA LEU A 64 -7.33 -15.23 9.22
C LEU A 64 -6.08 -15.26 8.33
N SER A 65 -4.92 -15.61 8.90
CA SER A 65 -3.66 -15.69 8.15
C SER A 65 -3.76 -16.67 6.96
N LYS A 66 -4.34 -17.85 7.19
CA LYS A 66 -4.58 -18.84 6.11
C LYS A 66 -5.57 -18.32 5.05
N ALA A 67 -6.63 -17.64 5.47
CA ALA A 67 -7.63 -17.08 4.56
C ALA A 67 -7.05 -15.96 3.68
N VAL A 68 -6.27 -15.05 4.27
CA VAL A 68 -5.56 -13.98 3.55
C VAL A 68 -4.54 -14.56 2.58
N ALA A 69 -3.75 -15.56 3.00
CA ALA A 69 -2.81 -16.24 2.11
C ALA A 69 -3.51 -16.90 0.91
N LYS A 70 -4.65 -17.56 1.15
CA LYS A 70 -5.48 -18.13 0.08
C LYS A 70 -6.07 -17.05 -0.84
N GLY A 71 -6.47 -15.91 -0.30
CA GLY A 71 -6.93 -14.76 -1.08
C GLY A 71 -5.83 -14.22 -2.01
N TRP A 72 -4.61 -14.03 -1.51
CA TRP A 72 -3.47 -13.60 -2.34
C TRP A 72 -3.15 -14.60 -3.45
N ARG A 73 -3.18 -15.91 -3.17
CA ARG A 73 -3.01 -16.94 -4.21
C ARG A 73 -4.04 -16.82 -5.32
N ALA A 74 -5.31 -16.56 -4.97
CA ALA A 74 -6.35 -16.37 -5.97
C ALA A 74 -6.11 -15.13 -6.85
N VAL A 75 -5.59 -14.05 -6.27
CA VAL A 75 -5.20 -12.84 -7.03
C VAL A 75 -4.03 -13.15 -7.95
N ASP A 76 -2.99 -13.82 -7.46
CA ASP A 76 -1.80 -14.19 -8.24
C ASP A 76 -2.17 -15.12 -9.41
N GLU A 77 -3.02 -16.13 -9.17
CA GLU A 77 -3.59 -17.01 -10.21
C GLU A 77 -4.37 -16.20 -11.28
N SER A 78 -5.19 -15.24 -10.86
CA SER A 78 -6.06 -14.48 -11.79
C SER A 78 -5.31 -13.44 -12.62
N THR A 79 -4.19 -12.93 -12.11
CA THR A 79 -3.39 -11.91 -12.78
C THR A 79 -2.40 -12.51 -13.78
N GLY A 80 -2.39 -13.84 -13.92
CA GLY A 80 -1.40 -14.53 -14.73
C GLY A 80 0.01 -14.36 -14.15
N ALA A 81 0.13 -13.96 -12.88
CA ALA A 81 1.38 -14.01 -12.14
C ALA A 81 1.66 -15.48 -11.79
N ALA A 82 1.78 -16.33 -12.80
CA ALA A 82 2.62 -17.49 -12.69
C ALA A 82 4.03 -16.98 -12.31
N PRO A 83 4.78 -17.68 -11.44
CA PRO A 83 6.18 -17.37 -11.17
C PRO A 83 7.05 -17.76 -12.38
N ASP A 84 6.67 -17.33 -13.58
CA ASP A 84 7.49 -17.47 -14.76
C ASP A 84 8.40 -16.25 -14.87
N ALA A 85 9.69 -16.48 -14.65
CA ALA A 85 10.73 -15.46 -14.54
C ALA A 85 11.05 -14.74 -15.87
N SER A 86 10.18 -14.83 -16.89
CA SER A 86 10.60 -14.57 -18.28
C SER A 86 9.69 -13.64 -19.11
N SER A 87 8.70 -12.96 -18.52
CA SER A 87 7.94 -11.94 -19.27
C SER A 87 7.44 -10.79 -18.39
N PRO A 88 7.95 -9.56 -18.55
CA PRO A 88 7.50 -8.41 -17.79
C PRO A 88 6.25 -7.80 -18.44
N SER A 89 5.08 -8.40 -18.19
CA SER A 89 3.83 -7.67 -18.39
C SER A 89 3.73 -6.58 -17.32
N ALA A 90 3.86 -5.32 -17.76
CA ALA A 90 3.75 -4.18 -16.88
C ALA A 90 2.32 -4.10 -16.32
N SER A 91 2.19 -4.28 -15.01
CA SER A 91 0.94 -4.03 -14.29
C SER A 91 1.07 -2.74 -13.50
N VAL A 92 0.07 -1.87 -13.64
CA VAL A 92 -0.01 -0.57 -12.95
C VAL A 92 -1.11 -0.65 -11.90
N GLN A 93 -0.74 -0.56 -10.63
CA GLN A 93 -1.70 -0.35 -9.55
C GLN A 93 -1.55 1.07 -9.02
N VAL A 94 -2.62 1.86 -9.07
CA VAL A 94 -2.67 3.22 -8.53
C VAL A 94 -3.22 3.13 -7.10
N ASP A 95 -2.46 3.64 -6.13
CA ASP A 95 -2.82 3.67 -4.72
C ASP A 95 -2.94 5.14 -4.27
N THR A 96 -4.15 5.54 -3.88
CA THR A 96 -4.49 6.87 -3.38
C THR A 96 -4.45 6.88 -1.85
N ARG A 97 -3.30 6.55 -1.25
CA ARG A 97 -3.17 6.56 0.22
C ARG A 97 -3.28 7.97 0.80
N HIS A 98 -3.84 8.06 2.00
CA HIS A 98 -3.82 9.27 2.83
C HIS A 98 -2.39 9.68 3.20
N GLY A 99 -2.03 10.93 2.95
CA GLY A 99 -0.72 11.52 3.29
C GLY A 99 0.07 12.09 2.11
N LEU A 100 -0.37 11.84 0.87
CA LEU A 100 0.19 12.50 -0.31
C LEU A 100 -0.43 13.90 -0.49
N PRO A 101 0.33 14.88 -1.04
CA PRO A 101 -0.23 16.19 -1.33
C PRO A 101 -1.38 16.10 -2.36
N PRO A 102 -2.29 17.08 -2.41
CA PRO A 102 -3.36 17.11 -3.41
C PRO A 102 -2.80 16.97 -4.83
N GLY A 103 -3.39 16.07 -5.63
CA GLY A 103 -2.95 15.80 -7.00
C GLY A 103 -1.85 14.74 -7.15
N TRP A 104 -1.31 14.22 -6.04
CA TRP A 104 -0.29 13.16 -6.07
C TRP A 104 -0.91 11.77 -5.89
N VAL A 105 -0.36 10.80 -6.61
CA VAL A 105 -0.77 9.38 -6.54
C VAL A 105 0.45 8.49 -6.35
N SER A 106 0.30 7.39 -5.60
CA SER A 106 1.35 6.37 -5.51
C SER A 106 1.12 5.32 -6.58
N LEU A 107 2.12 5.03 -7.40
CA LEU A 107 2.06 3.99 -8.41
C LEU A 107 2.88 2.78 -7.96
N HIS A 108 2.27 1.60 -8.01
CA HIS A 108 2.94 0.31 -7.89
C HIS A 108 3.03 -0.30 -9.28
N LEU A 109 4.25 -0.33 -9.80
CA LEU A 109 4.54 -0.76 -11.17
C LEU A 109 5.48 -1.97 -11.14
N VAL A 110 5.20 -2.96 -11.98
CA VAL A 110 6.21 -3.95 -12.38
C VAL A 110 6.78 -3.49 -13.71
N VAL A 111 8.08 -3.21 -13.78
CA VAL A 111 8.73 -2.70 -15.00
C VAL A 111 9.98 -3.52 -15.31
N PRO A 112 10.38 -3.61 -16.60
CA PRO A 112 11.67 -4.17 -16.98
C PRO A 112 12.83 -3.39 -16.33
N GLU A 113 13.92 -4.08 -16.01
CA GLU A 113 15.10 -3.47 -15.38
C GLU A 113 15.70 -2.33 -16.23
N SER A 114 15.62 -2.44 -17.55
CA SER A 114 16.05 -1.40 -18.50
C SER A 114 15.31 -0.06 -18.33
N VAL A 115 14.11 -0.07 -17.76
CA VAL A 115 13.27 1.12 -17.55
C VAL A 115 13.49 1.74 -16.17
N LEU A 116 14.12 1.01 -15.23
CA LEU A 116 14.35 1.49 -13.86
C LEU A 116 15.13 2.81 -13.77
N PRO A 117 16.17 3.08 -14.57
CA PRO A 117 16.87 4.37 -14.51
C PRO A 117 15.94 5.56 -14.79
N GLY A 118 15.04 5.44 -15.77
CA GLY A 118 14.06 6.48 -16.10
C GLY A 118 13.02 6.67 -15.00
N VAL A 119 12.51 5.57 -14.43
CA VAL A 119 11.58 5.63 -13.29
C VAL A 119 12.24 6.26 -12.06
N ARG A 120 13.51 5.95 -11.78
CA ARG A 120 14.27 6.57 -10.67
C ARG A 120 14.42 8.07 -10.86
N ALA A 121 14.80 8.52 -12.06
CA ALA A 121 14.91 9.95 -12.36
C ALA A 121 13.58 10.69 -12.10
N LEU A 122 12.44 10.11 -12.52
CA LEU A 122 11.11 10.69 -12.26
C LEU A 122 10.76 10.73 -10.76
N VAL A 123 11.14 9.69 -10.00
CA VAL A 123 10.93 9.65 -8.54
C VAL A 123 11.80 10.70 -7.83
N ASP A 124 13.04 10.89 -8.27
CA ASP A 124 13.95 11.89 -7.71
C ASP A 124 13.42 13.32 -7.98
N GLU A 125 12.99 13.61 -9.21
CA GLU A 125 12.36 14.89 -9.58
C GLU A 125 11.08 15.17 -8.77
N ALA A 126 10.26 14.13 -8.58
CA ALA A 126 9.08 14.19 -7.73
C ALA A 126 9.42 14.53 -6.28
N ALA A 127 10.47 13.90 -5.73
CA ALA A 127 10.92 14.14 -4.36
C ALA A 127 11.43 15.58 -4.17
N GLU A 128 12.21 16.10 -5.11
CA GLU A 128 12.68 17.49 -5.10
C GLU A 128 11.53 18.49 -5.18
N THR A 129 10.52 18.19 -6.00
CA THR A 129 9.32 19.02 -6.12
C THR A 129 8.53 19.06 -4.82
N MET A 130 8.31 17.92 -4.19
CA MET A 130 7.66 17.85 -2.87
C MET A 130 8.44 18.63 -1.79
N GLN A 131 9.77 18.54 -1.77
CA GLN A 131 10.61 19.27 -0.81
C GLN A 131 10.49 20.78 -1.00
N ARG A 132 10.53 21.27 -2.25
CA ARG A 132 10.37 22.69 -2.58
C ARG A 132 9.00 23.21 -2.16
N GLU A 133 7.92 22.47 -2.43
CA GLU A 133 6.57 22.85 -2.00
C GLU A 133 6.43 22.87 -0.47
N HIS A 134 6.99 21.88 0.21
CA HIS A 134 6.98 21.83 1.67
C HIS A 134 7.73 23.03 2.28
N ALA A 135 8.91 23.34 1.76
CA ALA A 135 9.69 24.51 2.19
C ALA A 135 8.93 25.83 1.97
N ARG A 136 8.27 25.98 0.81
CA ARG A 136 7.41 27.14 0.52
C ARG A 136 6.25 27.27 1.50
N ARG A 137 5.57 26.17 1.82
CA ARG A 137 4.48 26.17 2.82
C ARG A 137 4.98 26.57 4.21
N LEU A 138 6.14 26.06 4.64
CA LEU A 138 6.74 26.43 5.92
C LEU A 138 7.16 27.91 5.97
N ALA A 139 7.68 28.46 4.87
CA ALA A 139 8.03 29.87 4.78
C ALA A 139 6.79 30.78 4.85
N ALA A 140 5.70 30.42 4.16
CA ALA A 140 4.44 31.15 4.20
C ALA A 140 3.83 31.21 5.61
N LEU A 141 3.89 30.09 6.35
CA LEU A 141 3.40 30.04 7.74
C LEU A 141 4.22 30.92 8.69
N LYS A 142 5.54 31.03 8.49
CA LYS A 142 6.41 31.89 9.32
C LYS A 142 6.29 33.37 8.98
N GLY A 143 5.96 33.72 7.73
CA GLY A 143 5.79 35.10 7.27
C GLY A 143 4.55 35.77 7.85
N GLY A 144 3.42 35.06 7.93
CA GLY A 144 2.14 35.63 8.41
C GLY A 144 2.02 35.85 9.92
N GLN A 145 3.05 35.51 10.71
CA GLN A 145 3.01 35.65 12.18
C GLN A 145 3.71 36.92 12.69
N ARG A 146 4.18 37.80 11.79
CA ARG A 146 4.94 39.01 12.16
C ARG A 146 4.15 40.32 12.15
N ASP A 147 2.90 40.34 11.67
CA ASP A 147 2.18 41.59 11.39
C ASP A 147 1.08 41.96 12.41
N ASP A 148 0.87 41.19 13.50
CA ASP A 148 -0.21 41.44 14.50
C ASP A 148 0.29 42.00 15.85
N HIS A 149 1.47 42.63 15.91
CA HIS A 149 2.01 43.23 17.13
C HIS A 149 2.52 44.67 16.91
N GLU A 150 1.66 45.53 16.37
CA GLU A 150 1.77 46.99 16.50
C GLU A 150 0.45 47.60 17.01
#